data_AF-A0A183G048-F1
#
_entry.id   AF-A0A183G048-F1
#
_cell.length_a   1.000
_cell.length_b   1.000
_cell.length_c   1.000
_cell.angle_alpha   90.00
_cell.angle_beta   90.00
_cell.angle_gamma   90.00
#
_symmetry.space_group_name_H-M   'P 1'
#
loop_
_entity.id
_entity.type
_entity.pdbx_description
1 polymer ?
#
loop_
_entity_poly.entity_id
_entity_poly.type
_entity_poly.pdbx_seq_one_letter_code
_entity_poly.pdbx_strand_id
1 'polypeptide(L)'
;LLRLHFDLDCTEGAVLVDSTGRIRAFASAVTTGPQDEHLYKIAPIYADGIGEAFTVIHPLLVKIHTEDPEAVALIRTWNDSAGEQLRALISDRCTVSEISAYTLFSRSYHNPMDFKRMFAAHNHFGQFDA
;
A
#
# COMPACT_ATOMS: atom_id res chain seq x y z
N LEU A 1 -1.87 -15.84 11.74
CA LEU A 1 -0.64 -16.42 12.31
C LEU A 1 0.28 -15.37 12.92
N LEU A 2 0.69 -14.30 12.21
CA LEU A 2 1.54 -13.24 12.81
C LEU A 2 0.86 -12.50 13.98
N ARG A 3 -0.42 -12.10 13.83
CA ARG A 3 -1.22 -11.47 14.90
C ARG A 3 -1.47 -12.33 16.14
N LEU A 4 -1.26 -13.64 16.05
CA LEU A 4 -1.39 -14.58 17.18
C LEU A 4 -0.09 -14.68 18.00
N HIS A 5 1.03 -14.19 17.45
CA HIS A 5 2.36 -14.33 18.04
C HIS A 5 3.11 -12.99 18.17
N PHE A 6 2.63 -11.94 17.52
CA PHE A 6 3.16 -10.58 17.58
C PHE A 6 1.99 -9.62 17.75
N ASP A 7 1.96 -8.94 18.90
CA ASP A 7 1.10 -7.80 19.14
C ASP A 7 1.70 -6.64 18.34
N LEU A 8 1.38 -6.57 17.05
CA LEU A 8 1.87 -5.50 16.17
C LEU A 8 1.01 -4.26 16.45
N ASP A 9 1.63 -3.23 17.04
CA ASP A 9 0.96 -2.06 17.62
C ASP A 9 0.04 -1.28 16.66
N CYS A 10 0.24 -1.35 15.33
CA CYS A 10 -0.68 -0.74 14.39
C CYS A 10 -0.91 -1.58 13.13
N THR A 11 -2.16 -1.96 12.89
CA THR A 11 -2.64 -2.32 11.55
C THR A 11 -3.96 -1.60 11.37
N GLU A 12 -3.88 -0.48 10.67
CA GLU A 12 -5.02 0.40 10.43
C GLU A 12 -5.53 0.22 9.01
N GLY A 13 -6.85 0.32 8.84
CA GLY A 13 -7.51 0.11 7.56
C GLY A 13 -8.52 1.19 7.28
N ALA A 14 -8.57 1.65 6.04
CA ALA A 14 -9.60 2.54 5.53
C ALA A 14 -10.34 1.85 4.38
N VAL A 15 -11.66 1.90 4.39
CA VAL A 15 -12.52 1.32 3.35
C VAL A 15 -13.53 2.37 2.92
N LEU A 16 -13.63 2.61 1.62
CA LEU A 16 -14.65 3.43 1.01
C LEU A 16 -15.73 2.54 0.42
N VAL A 17 -16.98 2.78 0.83
CA VAL A 17 -18.17 2.03 0.40
C VAL A 17 -19.16 2.99 -0.24
N ASP A 18 -19.78 2.60 -1.35
CA ASP A 18 -20.85 3.39 -1.98
C ASP A 18 -22.23 3.13 -1.34
N SER A 19 -23.25 3.85 -1.80
CA SER A 19 -24.63 3.74 -1.29
C SER A 19 -25.26 2.36 -1.46
N THR A 20 -24.68 1.49 -2.28
CA THR A 20 -25.14 0.11 -2.50
C THR A 20 -24.43 -0.91 -1.61
N GLY A 21 -23.48 -0.46 -0.78
CA GLY A 21 -22.66 -1.33 0.05
C GLY A 21 -21.45 -1.92 -0.70
N ARG A 22 -21.18 -1.48 -1.93
CA ARG A 22 -20.04 -1.96 -2.71
C ARG A 22 -18.76 -1.22 -2.33
N ILE A 23 -17.69 -1.97 -2.11
CA ILE A 23 -16.36 -1.41 -1.84
C ILE A 23 -15.82 -0.75 -3.10
N ARG A 24 -15.54 0.55 -2.99
CA ARG A 24 -14.98 1.39 -4.06
C ARG A 24 -13.48 1.58 -3.91
N ALA A 25 -12.98 1.53 -2.67
CA ALA A 25 -11.56 1.51 -2.38
C ALA A 25 -11.28 0.93 -1.00
N PHE A 26 -10.06 0.44 -0.81
CA PHE A 26 -9.52 0.14 0.50
C PHE A 26 -8.01 0.33 0.54
N ALA A 27 -7.51 0.70 1.72
CA ALA A 27 -6.09 0.78 2.01
C ALA A 27 -5.80 0.31 3.43
N SER A 28 -4.58 -0.12 3.69
CA SER A 28 -4.12 -0.37 5.06
C SER A 28 -2.74 0.21 5.30
N ALA A 29 -2.48 0.57 6.56
CA ALA A 29 -1.21 1.04 7.06
C ALA A 29 -0.70 0.13 8.19
N VAL A 30 0.61 -0.08 8.20
CA VAL A 30 1.32 -0.87 9.23
C VAL A 30 2.71 -0.28 9.43
N THR A 31 3.24 -0.31 10.66
CA THR A 31 4.67 -0.06 10.88
C THR A 31 5.52 -1.08 10.14
N THR A 32 6.71 -0.67 9.70
CA THR A 32 7.66 -1.55 9.01
C THR A 32 9.09 -1.18 9.38
N GLY A 33 10.03 -2.11 9.25
CA GLY A 33 11.42 -1.84 9.58
C GLY A 33 11.69 -1.67 11.09
N PRO A 34 12.89 -1.21 11.45
CA PRO A 34 13.24 -0.84 12.83
C PRO A 34 12.38 0.31 13.38
N GLN A 35 12.10 0.30 14.67
CA GLN A 35 11.21 1.26 15.32
C GLN A 35 11.77 2.69 15.32
N ASP A 36 13.09 2.84 15.35
CA ASP A 36 13.81 4.12 15.30
C ASP A 36 13.84 4.76 13.91
N GLU A 37 13.38 4.06 12.87
CA GLU A 37 13.32 4.60 11.51
C GLU A 37 11.97 5.27 11.19
N HIS A 38 10.97 5.20 12.09
CA HIS A 38 9.67 5.86 11.91
C HIS A 38 8.94 5.49 10.60
N LEU A 39 9.13 4.27 10.10
CA LEU A 39 8.61 3.86 8.79
C LEU A 39 7.23 3.22 8.88
N TYR A 40 6.31 3.69 8.03
CA TYR A 40 4.97 3.15 7.88
C TYR A 40 4.74 2.73 6.44
N LYS A 41 4.33 1.48 6.22
CA LYS A 41 3.94 0.99 4.90
C LYS A 41 2.45 1.18 4.70
N ILE A 42 2.05 1.88 3.64
CA ILE A 42 0.65 1.94 3.20
C ILE A 42 0.48 0.98 2.02
N ALA A 43 0.03 -0.24 2.33
CA ALA A 43 -0.36 -1.23 1.33
C ALA A 43 -1.19 -2.37 1.95
N PRO A 44 -2.09 -3.02 1.20
CA PRO A 44 -2.41 -2.70 -0.20
C PRO A 44 -3.17 -1.39 -0.34
N ILE A 45 -3.25 -0.89 -1.57
CA ILE A 45 -4.18 0.16 -1.98
C ILE A 45 -4.87 -0.33 -3.25
N TYR A 46 -6.18 -0.57 -3.17
CA TYR A 46 -7.03 -0.85 -4.31
C TYR A 46 -8.16 0.16 -4.36
N ALA A 47 -8.46 0.67 -5.55
CA ALA A 47 -9.52 1.65 -5.74
C ALA A 47 -10.07 1.61 -7.17
N ASP A 48 -11.32 2.00 -7.33
CA ASP A 48 -11.97 2.16 -8.64
C ASP A 48 -11.36 3.33 -9.45
N GLY A 49 -10.70 4.27 -8.78
CA GLY A 49 -10.10 5.46 -9.37
C GLY A 49 -9.17 6.19 -8.40
N ILE A 50 -8.45 7.20 -8.92
CA ILE A 50 -7.49 7.98 -8.14
C ILE A 50 -8.15 8.79 -7.01
N GLY A 51 -9.36 9.29 -7.22
CA GLY A 51 -10.11 10.03 -6.20
C GLY A 51 -10.49 9.13 -5.02
N GLU A 52 -10.98 7.93 -5.32
CA GLU A 52 -11.27 6.91 -4.32
C GLU A 52 -10.01 6.42 -3.59
N ALA A 53 -8.88 6.31 -4.30
CA ALA A 53 -7.59 5.99 -3.69
C ALA A 53 -7.17 7.05 -2.66
N PHE A 54 -7.20 8.34 -3.01
CA PHE A 54 -6.89 9.42 -2.06
C PHE A 54 -7.85 9.45 -0.87
N THR A 55 -9.12 9.14 -1.09
CA THR A 55 -10.13 9.10 -0.03
C THR A 55 -9.78 8.09 1.06
N VAL A 56 -9.15 6.96 0.72
CA VAL A 56 -8.71 5.95 1.71
C VAL A 56 -7.27 6.15 2.18
N ILE A 57 -6.39 6.77 1.39
CA ILE A 57 -4.99 7.06 1.79
C ILE A 57 -4.94 8.20 2.81
N HIS A 58 -5.66 9.30 2.55
CA HIS A 58 -5.61 10.51 3.37
C HIS A 58 -5.87 10.27 4.87
N PRO A 59 -6.94 9.57 5.30
CA PRO A 59 -7.17 9.34 6.72
C PRO A 59 -6.06 8.51 7.38
N LEU A 60 -5.43 7.58 6.64
CA LEU A 60 -4.29 6.82 7.15
C LEU A 60 -3.08 7.72 7.37
N LEU A 61 -2.78 8.63 6.43
CA LEU A 61 -1.69 9.60 6.59
C LEU A 61 -1.92 10.54 7.78
N VAL A 62 -3.15 11.04 7.96
CA VAL A 62 -3.49 11.89 9.12
C VAL A 62 -3.27 11.13 10.42
N LYS A 63 -3.69 9.87 10.49
CA LYS A 63 -3.52 9.04 11.69
C LYS A 63 -2.05 8.77 11.98
N ILE A 64 -1.29 8.32 10.98
CA ILE A 64 0.17 8.11 11.08
C ILE A 64 0.85 9.37 11.61
N HIS A 65 0.57 10.54 11.03
CA HIS A 65 1.20 11.79 11.45
C HIS A 65 0.78 12.24 12.87
N THR A 66 -0.44 11.89 13.30
CA THR A 66 -0.92 12.19 14.65
C THR A 66 -0.23 11.31 15.70
N GLU A 67 0.02 10.05 15.36
CA GLU A 67 0.70 9.08 16.24
C GLU A 67 2.22 9.31 16.27
N ASP A 68 2.79 9.68 15.13
CA ASP A 68 4.22 9.87 14.92
C ASP A 68 4.49 11.02 13.94
N PRO A 69 4.77 12.24 14.44
CA PRO A 69 5.02 13.41 13.59
C PRO A 69 6.22 13.28 12.64
N GLU A 70 7.20 12.43 12.99
CA GLU A 70 8.42 12.19 12.21
C GLU A 70 8.25 11.00 11.23
N ALA A 71 7.04 10.43 11.16
CA ALA A 71 6.75 9.27 10.34
C ALA A 71 7.03 9.47 8.85
N VAL A 72 7.61 8.45 8.23
CA VAL A 72 7.79 8.35 6.79
C VAL A 72 6.84 7.29 6.23
N ALA A 73 5.86 7.75 5.44
CA ALA A 73 4.92 6.87 4.76
C ALA A 73 5.49 6.33 3.44
N LEU A 74 5.60 5.00 3.37
CA LEU A 74 6.10 4.25 2.23
C LEU A 74 4.94 3.70 1.39
N ILE A 75 4.82 4.20 0.16
CA ILE A 75 3.89 3.67 -0.85
C ILE A 75 4.72 3.10 -2.00
N ARG A 76 4.58 1.80 -2.25
CA ARG A 76 5.26 1.12 -3.36
C ARG A 76 4.25 0.80 -4.47
N THR A 77 4.35 1.55 -5.56
CA THR A 77 3.51 1.35 -6.76
C THR A 77 4.18 0.41 -7.74
N TRP A 78 3.38 -0.28 -8.57
CA TRP A 78 3.88 -1.14 -9.64
C TRP A 78 3.81 -0.39 -10.97
N ASN A 79 4.79 -0.59 -11.85
CA ASN A 79 4.69 -0.15 -13.25
C ASN A 79 3.51 -0.84 -13.95
N ASP A 80 2.90 -0.17 -14.91
CA ASP A 80 1.71 -0.66 -15.63
C ASP A 80 0.48 -0.93 -14.74
N SER A 81 0.47 -0.40 -13.50
CA SER A 81 -0.68 -0.43 -12.59
C SER A 81 -1.33 0.95 -12.47
N ALA A 82 -2.54 1.00 -11.90
CA ALA A 82 -3.20 2.26 -11.56
C ALA A 82 -2.33 3.18 -10.67
N GLY A 83 -1.37 2.60 -9.94
CA GLY A 83 -0.41 3.30 -9.10
C GLY A 83 0.49 4.31 -9.83
N GLU A 84 0.64 4.22 -11.16
CA GLU A 84 1.38 5.23 -11.92
C GLU A 84 0.73 6.62 -11.83
N GLN A 85 -0.60 6.67 -11.80
CA GLN A 85 -1.35 7.92 -11.62
C GLN A 85 -1.04 8.57 -10.27
N LEU A 86 -0.87 7.76 -9.23
CA LEU A 86 -0.51 8.24 -7.90
C LEU A 86 0.90 8.81 -7.89
N ARG A 87 1.86 8.12 -8.52
CA ARG A 87 3.28 8.56 -8.61
C ARG A 87 3.40 9.95 -9.24
N ALA A 88 2.64 10.22 -10.30
CA ALA A 88 2.63 11.51 -10.98
C ALA A 88 2.09 12.65 -10.11
N LEU A 89 1.17 12.37 -9.18
CA LEU A 89 0.54 13.38 -8.34
C LEU A 89 1.29 13.68 -7.06
N ILE A 90 2.13 12.74 -6.60
CA ILE A 90 2.87 12.88 -5.34
C ILE A 90 4.38 13.10 -5.55
N SER A 91 4.84 13.18 -6.80
CA SER A 91 6.28 13.32 -7.14
C SER A 91 6.96 14.49 -6.43
N ASP A 92 6.26 15.61 -6.29
CA ASP A 92 6.82 16.84 -5.74
C ASP A 92 6.79 16.87 -4.21
N ARG A 93 6.10 15.91 -3.59
CA ARG A 93 5.87 15.83 -2.14
C ARG A 93 6.42 14.56 -1.51
N CYS A 94 7.05 13.69 -2.29
CA CYS A 94 7.56 12.40 -1.83
C CYS A 94 8.93 12.13 -2.44
N THR A 95 9.84 11.55 -1.65
CA THR A 95 11.08 11.02 -2.19
C THR A 95 10.78 9.73 -2.95
N VAL A 96 11.01 9.75 -4.26
CA VAL A 96 10.88 8.56 -5.10
C VAL A 96 12.12 7.68 -4.88
N SER A 97 11.92 6.48 -4.34
CA SER A 97 12.98 5.48 -4.23
C SER A 97 13.20 4.81 -5.59
N GLU A 98 14.42 4.87 -6.12
CA GLU A 98 14.81 4.18 -7.36
C GLU A 98 14.96 2.66 -7.18
N ILE A 99 14.96 2.18 -5.93
CA ILE A 99 15.12 0.76 -5.61
C ILE A 99 13.81 0.03 -5.91
N SER A 100 13.81 -0.81 -6.94
CA SER A 100 12.72 -1.72 -7.26
C SER A 100 13.04 -3.13 -6.75
N ALA A 101 12.09 -3.76 -6.07
CA ALA A 101 12.17 -5.17 -5.70
C ALA A 101 11.54 -6.02 -6.80
N TYR A 102 12.19 -7.13 -7.16
CA TYR A 102 11.69 -8.07 -8.16
C TYR A 102 11.32 -9.37 -7.47
N THR A 103 10.10 -9.87 -7.74
CA THR A 103 9.77 -11.26 -7.44
C THR A 103 10.34 -12.12 -8.56
N LEU A 104 11.33 -12.96 -8.22
CA LEU A 104 11.94 -13.89 -9.17
C LEU A 104 11.04 -15.11 -9.32
N PHE A 105 10.33 -15.21 -10.45
CA PHE A 105 9.66 -16.44 -10.84
C PHE A 105 10.57 -17.25 -11.75
N SER A 106 10.71 -18.54 -11.47
CA SER A 106 11.46 -19.48 -12.33
C SER A 106 10.76 -19.78 -13.66
N ARG A 107 9.50 -19.36 -13.81
CA ARG A 107 8.63 -19.57 -14.98
C ARG A 107 7.68 -18.39 -15.16
N SER A 108 7.11 -18.26 -16.35
CA SER A 108 6.05 -17.26 -16.62
C SER A 108 4.86 -17.49 -15.67
N TYR A 109 4.54 -16.47 -14.88
CA TYR A 109 3.39 -16.46 -13.98
C TYR A 109 2.34 -15.49 -14.51
N HIS A 110 1.13 -16.00 -14.81
CA HIS A 110 0.00 -15.14 -15.13
C HIS A 110 -0.58 -14.58 -13.83
N ASN A 111 -0.29 -13.31 -13.55
CA ASN A 111 -0.75 -12.66 -12.33
C ASN A 111 -2.24 -12.29 -12.46
N PRO A 112 -3.16 -12.90 -11.67
CA PRO A 112 -4.60 -12.61 -11.76
C PRO A 112 -5.00 -11.26 -11.12
N MET A 113 -4.02 -10.50 -10.62
CA MET A 113 -4.23 -9.23 -9.94
C MET A 113 -4.83 -8.19 -10.89
N ASP A 114 -5.79 -7.41 -10.39
CA ASP A 114 -6.42 -6.35 -11.18
C ASP A 114 -5.55 -5.08 -11.17
N PHE A 115 -4.59 -5.01 -12.10
CA PHE A 115 -3.69 -3.86 -12.27
C PHE A 115 -4.44 -2.55 -12.54
N LYS A 116 -5.68 -2.60 -13.04
CA LYS A 116 -6.49 -1.39 -13.30
C LYS A 116 -7.01 -0.75 -12.03
N ARG A 117 -7.10 -1.51 -10.94
CA ARG A 117 -7.57 -1.02 -9.63
C ARG A 117 -6.46 -0.98 -8.58
N MET A 118 -5.34 -1.65 -8.85
CA MET A 118 -4.22 -1.71 -7.92
C MET A 118 -3.37 -0.44 -7.99
N PHE A 119 -3.32 0.29 -6.89
CA PHE A 119 -2.42 1.43 -6.72
C PHE A 119 -1.12 1.03 -6.01
N ALA A 120 -1.22 0.17 -5.00
CA ALA A 120 -0.08 -0.44 -4.32
C ALA A 120 -0.40 -1.88 -3.97
N ALA A 121 0.45 -2.82 -4.37
CA ALA A 121 0.26 -4.22 -4.05
C ALA A 121 0.51 -4.47 -2.55
N HIS A 122 -0.22 -5.42 -1.97
CA HIS A 122 0.22 -6.00 -0.71
C HIS A 122 1.45 -6.85 -1.01
N ASN A 123 2.66 -6.37 -0.68
CA ASN A 123 3.86 -7.20 -0.80
C ASN A 123 3.74 -8.38 0.17
N HIS A 124 3.23 -9.51 -0.29
CA HIS A 124 3.67 -10.80 0.21
C HIS A 124 4.79 -11.28 -0.70
N PHE A 125 5.89 -11.69 -0.07
CA PHE A 125 6.90 -12.51 -0.71
C PHE A 125 6.19 -13.73 -1.32
N GLY A 126 6.01 -13.72 -2.64
CA GLY A 126 5.52 -14.89 -3.37
C GLY A 126 6.68 -15.85 -3.51
N GLN A 127 6.84 -16.76 -2.55
CA GLN A 127 7.74 -17.88 -2.72
C GLN A 127 7.10 -18.83 -3.74
N PHE A 128 7.49 -18.71 -5.00
CA PHE A 128 7.15 -19.68 -6.02
C PHE A 128 8.19 -20.80 -5.94
N ASP A 129 7.86 -21.84 -5.18
CA ASP A 129 8.65 -23.07 -5.16
C ASP A 129 8.65 -23.69 -6.57
N ALA A 130 9.85 -24.07 -7.04
CA ALA A 130 10.03 -24.96 -8.17
C ALA A 130 10.56 -26.30 -7.67
#